data_AF-A0A418IH71-F1
#
_entry.id   AF-A0A418IH71-F1
#
_cell.length_a   1.000
_cell.length_b   1.000
_cell.length_c   1.000
_cell.angle_alpha   90.00
_cell.angle_beta   90.00
_cell.angle_gamma   90.00
#
_symmetry.space_group_name_H-M   'P 1'
#
loop_
_entity.id
_entity.type
_entity.pdbx_description
1 polymer ?
#
loop_
_entity_poly.entity_id
_entity_poly.type
_entity_poly.pdbx_seq_one_letter_code
_entity_poly.pdbx_strand_id
1 'polypeptide(L)'
;MQNVGIDTKQNKLLTELEFINFCKESANNVLIDIGHANANGWNLDYVIQQLQDKIKFYHLHNNDGKHDDHNLLHDGTLNMEHFFETYHKYTPNAHLTLEYNYDIGGQPQQIQHDIDYVLRKMKTE
;
A
#
# COMPACT_ATOMS: atom_id res chain seq x y z
N MET A 1 -7.92 -7.36 -7.96
CA MET A 1 -8.22 -5.95 -8.30
C MET A 1 -7.42 -5.06 -7.35
N GLN A 2 -7.01 -3.86 -7.81
CA GLN A 2 -6.26 -2.85 -7.04
C GLN A 2 -7.08 -1.57 -6.88
N ASN A 3 -6.90 -0.85 -5.78
CA ASN A 3 -7.38 0.54 -5.66
C ASN A 3 -6.50 1.44 -6.54
N VAL A 4 -7.10 2.06 -7.56
CA VAL A 4 -6.37 2.83 -8.58
C VAL A 4 -6.80 4.29 -8.61
N GLY A 5 -5.82 5.17 -8.83
CA GLY A 5 -6.02 6.60 -9.03
C GLY A 5 -6.03 7.41 -7.74
N ILE A 6 -5.93 8.72 -7.90
CA ILE A 6 -5.89 9.70 -6.81
C ILE A 6 -6.83 10.88 -7.08
N ASP A 7 -7.38 11.45 -6.01
CA ASP A 7 -8.31 12.57 -6.08
C ASP A 7 -7.69 13.82 -6.72
N THR A 8 -6.40 14.09 -6.46
CA THR A 8 -5.69 15.24 -7.04
C THR A 8 -5.59 15.18 -8.56
N LYS A 9 -5.62 13.98 -9.16
CA LYS A 9 -5.64 13.76 -10.62
C LYS A 9 -7.04 13.52 -11.18
N GLN A 10 -8.09 13.53 -10.34
CA GLN A 10 -9.49 13.27 -10.73
C GLN A 10 -9.66 11.96 -11.52
N ASN A 11 -8.83 10.95 -11.20
CA ASN A 11 -8.82 9.65 -11.88
C ASN A 11 -9.10 8.48 -10.92
N LYS A 12 -9.48 8.77 -9.68
CA LYS A 12 -9.96 7.78 -8.71
C LYS A 12 -11.26 7.15 -9.24
N LEU A 13 -11.27 5.82 -9.41
CA LEU A 13 -12.43 5.10 -9.94
C LEU A 13 -13.51 4.84 -8.89
N LEU A 14 -13.11 4.54 -7.65
CA LEU A 14 -14.00 4.19 -6.55
C LEU A 14 -13.52 4.91 -5.29
N THR A 15 -14.46 5.37 -4.47
CA THR A 15 -14.18 5.79 -3.09
C THR A 15 -13.79 4.58 -2.22
N GLU A 16 -13.31 4.82 -1.01
CA GLU A 16 -12.95 3.77 -0.04
C GLU A 16 -14.08 2.75 0.15
N LEU A 17 -15.30 3.22 0.45
CA LEU A 17 -16.45 2.35 0.68
C LEU A 17 -16.91 1.63 -0.58
N GLU A 18 -16.91 2.31 -1.73
CA GLU A 18 -17.26 1.68 -3.00
C GLU A 18 -16.26 0.58 -3.38
N PHE A 19 -14.96 0.80 -3.16
CA PHE A 19 -13.92 -0.19 -3.39
C PHE A 19 -14.07 -1.40 -2.46
N ILE A 20 -14.30 -1.19 -1.17
CA ILE A 20 -14.54 -2.26 -0.20
C ILE A 20 -15.76 -3.10 -0.61
N ASN A 21 -16.88 -2.45 -0.92
CA ASN A 21 -18.11 -3.14 -1.31
C ASN A 21 -17.93 -3.94 -2.60
N PHE A 22 -17.32 -3.32 -3.62
CA PHE A 22 -16.99 -4.00 -4.86
C PHE A 22 -16.11 -5.24 -4.63
N CYS A 23 -15.07 -5.11 -3.81
CA CYS A 23 -14.16 -6.22 -3.52
C CYS A 23 -14.86 -7.34 -2.76
N LYS A 24 -15.78 -7.05 -1.85
CA LYS A 24 -16.56 -8.07 -1.13
C LYS A 24 -17.42 -8.90 -2.07
N GLU A 25 -18.07 -8.25 -3.04
CA GLU A 25 -18.94 -8.92 -4.03
C GLU A 25 -18.16 -9.67 -5.12
N SER A 26 -16.94 -9.24 -5.42
CA SER A 26 -16.10 -9.87 -6.44
C SER A 26 -15.58 -11.26 -6.02
N ALA A 27 -15.47 -12.23 -6.92
CA ALA A 27 -14.78 -13.50 -6.60
C ALA A 27 -13.24 -13.38 -6.55
N ASN A 28 -12.69 -12.22 -6.93
CA ASN A 28 -11.25 -12.04 -7.11
C ASN A 28 -10.51 -11.71 -5.81
N ASN A 29 -9.23 -12.09 -5.78
CA ASN A 29 -8.27 -11.58 -4.79
C ASN A 29 -7.98 -10.09 -5.00
N VAL A 30 -7.54 -9.45 -3.92
CA VAL A 30 -7.29 -8.00 -3.84
C VAL A 30 -5.79 -7.73 -3.70
N LEU A 31 -5.34 -6.73 -4.43
CA LEU A 31 -4.07 -6.04 -4.22
C LEU A 31 -4.39 -4.68 -3.61
N ILE A 32 -3.72 -4.29 -2.54
CA ILE A 32 -3.88 -2.94 -1.98
C ILE A 32 -2.63 -2.12 -2.28
N ASP A 33 -2.85 -1.00 -2.92
CA ASP A 33 -1.86 0.06 -3.09
C ASP A 33 -1.96 1.02 -1.89
N ILE A 34 -0.96 0.98 -1.02
CA ILE A 34 -0.98 1.77 0.22
C ILE A 34 -0.69 3.24 -0.04
N GLY A 35 0.03 3.56 -1.11
CA GLY A 35 0.33 4.93 -1.47
C GLY A 35 -0.89 5.63 -2.03
N HIS A 36 -1.63 5.00 -2.94
CA HIS A 36 -2.94 5.51 -3.37
C HIS A 36 -3.91 5.70 -2.20
N ALA A 37 -3.95 4.74 -1.25
CA ALA A 37 -4.79 4.86 -0.07
C ALA A 37 -4.40 6.09 0.77
N ASN A 38 -3.10 6.29 1.01
CA ASN A 38 -2.58 7.45 1.74
C ASN A 38 -2.91 8.77 1.02
N ALA A 39 -2.67 8.84 -0.30
CA ALA A 39 -2.92 10.03 -1.11
C ALA A 39 -4.40 10.42 -1.18
N ASN A 40 -5.30 9.45 -1.03
CA ASN A 40 -6.75 9.67 -1.00
C ASN A 40 -7.31 9.82 0.42
N GLY A 41 -6.46 9.81 1.46
CA GLY A 41 -6.89 9.91 2.85
C GLY A 41 -7.76 8.74 3.31
N TRP A 42 -7.57 7.55 2.75
CA TRP A 42 -8.32 6.36 3.16
C TRP A 42 -7.85 5.88 4.53
N ASN A 43 -8.77 5.32 5.30
CA ASN A 43 -8.46 4.60 6.52
C ASN A 43 -7.93 3.20 6.15
N LEU A 44 -6.60 3.10 5.99
CA LEU A 44 -5.95 1.87 5.56
C LEU A 44 -6.20 0.70 6.53
N ASP A 45 -6.25 0.94 7.85
CA ASP A 45 -6.57 -0.10 8.83
C ASP A 45 -7.97 -0.67 8.61
N TYR A 46 -8.95 0.22 8.38
CA TYR A 46 -10.31 -0.19 8.10
C TYR A 46 -10.40 -0.99 6.79
N VAL A 47 -9.76 -0.52 5.72
CA VAL A 47 -9.71 -1.25 4.44
C VAL A 47 -9.10 -2.64 4.61
N ILE A 48 -7.95 -2.74 5.29
CA ILE A 48 -7.28 -4.02 5.54
C ILE A 48 -8.18 -4.95 6.36
N GLN A 49 -8.79 -4.45 7.44
CA GLN A 49 -9.68 -5.25 8.28
C GLN A 49 -10.91 -5.75 7.50
N GLN A 50 -11.51 -4.92 6.66
CA GLN A 50 -12.70 -5.27 5.88
C GLN A 50 -12.42 -6.28 4.76
N LEU A 51 -11.18 -6.32 4.26
CA LEU A 51 -10.79 -7.13 3.11
C LEU A 51 -9.74 -8.20 3.42
N GLN A 52 -9.38 -8.42 4.70
CA GLN A 52 -8.28 -9.28 5.15
C GLN A 52 -8.24 -10.66 4.47
N ASP A 53 -9.38 -11.32 4.29
CA ASP A 53 -9.47 -12.66 3.70
C ASP A 53 -9.16 -12.67 2.19
N LYS A 54 -9.32 -11.52 1.54
CA LYS A 54 -9.18 -11.35 0.08
C LYS A 54 -7.85 -10.74 -0.32
N ILE A 55 -7.19 -10.01 0.57
CA ILE A 55 -5.92 -9.35 0.26
C ILE A 55 -4.83 -10.41 0.12
N LYS A 56 -4.17 -10.45 -1.04
CA LYS A 56 -3.03 -11.34 -1.31
C LYS A 56 -1.76 -10.58 -1.66
N PHE A 57 -1.86 -9.29 -1.99
CA PHE A 57 -0.75 -8.48 -2.45
C PHE A 57 -0.86 -7.05 -1.90
N TYR A 58 0.28 -6.42 -1.68
CA TYR A 58 0.42 -4.99 -1.46
C TYR A 58 1.45 -4.40 -2.40
N HIS A 59 1.16 -3.22 -2.94
CA HIS A 59 2.19 -2.33 -3.46
C HIS A 59 2.59 -1.36 -2.35
N LEU A 60 3.91 -1.26 -2.11
CA LEU A 60 4.51 -0.44 -1.09
C LEU A 60 5.29 0.69 -1.73
N HIS A 61 4.90 1.90 -1.36
CA HIS A 61 5.63 3.14 -1.57
C HIS A 61 5.06 4.20 -0.64
N ASN A 62 5.73 5.34 -0.56
CA ASN A 62 5.23 6.47 0.20
C ASN A 62 4.96 7.68 -0.71
N ASN A 63 4.34 8.71 -0.14
CA ASN A 63 4.06 9.98 -0.79
C ASN A 63 3.73 11.08 0.23
N ASP A 64 3.52 12.29 -0.28
CA ASP A 64 3.18 13.47 0.52
C ASP A 64 1.76 13.49 1.11
N GLY A 65 0.97 12.41 0.92
CA GLY A 65 -0.41 12.29 1.37
C GLY A 65 -1.43 12.91 0.42
N LYS A 66 -1.02 13.33 -0.78
CA LYS A 66 -1.91 13.94 -1.79
C LYS A 66 -1.59 13.46 -3.21
N HIS A 67 -0.33 13.20 -3.50
CA HIS A 67 0.15 12.80 -4.80
C HIS A 67 0.57 11.33 -4.80
N ASP A 68 0.67 10.79 -6.00
CA ASP A 68 1.11 9.42 -6.22
C ASP A 68 2.60 9.44 -6.59
N ASP A 69 3.42 9.79 -5.59
CA ASP A 69 4.84 10.12 -5.81
C ASP A 69 5.72 8.89 -6.00
N HIS A 70 5.30 7.72 -5.52
CA HIS A 70 6.09 6.49 -5.52
C HIS A 70 7.49 6.68 -4.89
N ASN A 71 7.55 7.37 -3.75
CA ASN A 71 8.77 7.60 -3.01
C ASN A 71 9.20 6.34 -2.21
N LEU A 72 10.44 6.37 -1.72
CA LEU A 72 10.96 5.41 -0.77
C LEU A 72 10.08 5.33 0.49
N LEU A 73 10.13 4.19 1.18
CA LEU A 73 9.20 3.87 2.28
C LEU A 73 9.27 4.87 3.43
N HIS A 74 10.43 5.46 3.68
CA HIS A 74 10.64 6.46 4.73
C HIS A 74 10.54 7.91 4.25
N ASP A 75 10.18 8.14 2.98
CA ASP A 75 10.07 9.47 2.38
C ASP A 75 8.61 9.81 2.03
N GLY A 76 7.86 10.21 3.06
CA GLY A 76 6.48 10.62 2.90
C GLY A 76 5.74 10.69 4.24
N THR A 77 4.41 10.64 4.15
CA THR A 77 3.50 10.82 5.30
C THR A 77 2.90 9.52 5.81
N LEU A 78 2.96 8.44 5.03
CA LEU A 78 2.46 7.14 5.46
C LEU A 78 3.37 6.56 6.54
N ASN A 79 2.78 6.19 7.68
CA ASN A 79 3.52 5.55 8.76
C ASN A 79 3.72 4.06 8.46
N MET A 80 4.89 3.72 7.92
CA MET A 80 5.23 2.35 7.53
C MET A 80 5.31 1.38 8.73
N GLU A 81 5.72 1.84 9.91
CA GLU A 81 5.74 1.00 11.11
C GLU A 81 4.32 0.55 11.48
N HIS A 82 3.38 1.49 11.51
CA HIS A 82 1.97 1.21 11.75
C HIS A 82 1.35 0.30 10.68
N PHE A 83 1.70 0.53 9.41
CA PHE A 83 1.29 -0.37 8.32
C PHE A 83 1.73 -1.82 8.58
N PHE A 84 3.00 -2.03 8.97
CA PHE A 84 3.51 -3.37 9.25
C PHE A 84 2.83 -4.02 10.46
N GLU A 85 2.51 -3.27 11.51
CA GLU A 85 1.70 -3.77 12.64
C GLU A 85 0.33 -4.28 12.17
N THR A 86 -0.38 -3.49 11.34
CA THR A 86 -1.67 -3.87 10.76
C THR A 86 -1.54 -5.06 9.81
N TYR A 87 -0.50 -5.09 8.96
CA TYR A 87 -0.19 -6.21 8.07
C TYR A 87 0.01 -7.51 8.84
N HIS A 88 0.83 -7.52 9.89
CA HIS A 88 1.07 -8.73 10.69
C HIS A 88 -0.20 -9.23 11.37
N LYS A 89 -1.05 -8.29 11.83
CA LYS A 89 -2.28 -8.62 12.52
C LYS A 89 -3.34 -9.26 11.62
N TYR A 90 -3.49 -8.78 10.39
CA TYR A 90 -4.63 -9.14 9.54
C TYR A 90 -4.25 -9.91 8.27
N THR A 91 -3.08 -9.65 7.70
CA THR A 91 -2.69 -10.18 6.39
C THR A 91 -1.23 -10.66 6.32
N PRO A 92 -0.70 -11.39 7.33
CA PRO A 92 0.74 -11.73 7.42
C PRO A 92 1.25 -12.62 6.27
N ASN A 93 0.35 -13.21 5.48
CA ASN A 93 0.68 -14.06 4.34
C ASN A 93 0.56 -13.34 2.99
N ALA A 94 0.19 -12.05 2.97
CA ALA A 94 0.11 -11.29 1.73
C ALA A 94 1.52 -10.93 1.24
N HIS A 95 1.70 -10.97 -0.08
CA HIS A 95 2.96 -10.61 -0.72
C HIS A 95 3.15 -9.08 -0.75
N LEU A 96 4.39 -8.63 -0.61
CA LEU A 96 4.75 -7.22 -0.61
C LEU A 96 5.63 -6.92 -1.83
N THR A 97 5.25 -5.93 -2.61
CA THR A 97 6.01 -5.45 -3.79
C THR A 97 6.38 -4.00 -3.58
N LEU A 98 7.67 -3.65 -3.71
CA LEU A 98 8.13 -2.27 -3.74
C LEU A 98 7.83 -1.67 -5.13
N GLU A 99 7.19 -0.50 -5.19
CA GLU A 99 6.83 0.17 -6.44
C GLU A 99 7.27 1.64 -6.42
N TYR A 100 8.43 1.93 -7.02
CA TYR A 100 9.02 3.28 -6.99
C TYR A 100 8.94 4.01 -8.32
N ASN A 101 9.01 5.34 -8.27
CA ASN A 101 9.12 6.16 -9.46
C ASN A 101 10.46 5.94 -10.18
N TYR A 102 10.53 6.43 -11.43
CA TYR A 102 11.70 6.27 -12.28
C TYR A 102 12.97 6.90 -11.68
N ASP A 103 12.84 8.04 -11.00
CA ASP A 103 13.97 8.80 -10.45
C ASP A 103 14.64 8.07 -9.27
N ILE A 104 13.88 7.28 -8.51
CA ILE A 104 14.42 6.38 -7.49
C ILE A 104 15.27 5.26 -8.11
N GLY A 105 15.00 4.87 -9.37
CA GLY A 105 15.75 3.82 -10.07
C GLY A 105 17.27 4.09 -10.17
N GLY A 106 17.69 5.36 -10.11
CA GLY A 106 19.10 5.76 -10.06
C GLY A 106 19.77 5.64 -8.69
N GLN A 107 19.05 5.19 -7.66
CA GLN A 107 19.48 5.21 -6.25
C GLN A 107 19.51 3.80 -5.63
N PRO A 108 20.31 2.86 -6.17
CA PRO A 108 20.25 1.45 -5.78
C PRO A 108 20.56 1.19 -4.30
N GLN A 109 21.38 2.03 -3.65
CA GLN A 109 21.67 1.88 -2.22
C GLN A 109 20.45 2.18 -1.35
N GLN A 110 19.60 3.14 -1.76
CA GLN A 110 18.38 3.47 -1.02
C GLN A 110 17.31 2.41 -1.25
N ILE A 111 17.19 1.89 -2.48
CA ILE A 111 16.35 0.72 -2.78
C ILE A 111 16.78 -0.48 -1.93
N GLN A 112 18.10 -0.75 -1.82
CA GLN A 112 18.60 -1.83 -0.98
C GLN A 112 18.25 -1.61 0.50
N HIS A 113 18.31 -0.38 1.00
CA HIS A 113 17.89 -0.06 2.37
C HIS A 113 16.43 -0.47 2.59
N ASP A 114 15.52 -0.06 1.70
CA ASP A 114 14.11 -0.40 1.83
C ASP A 114 13.86 -1.91 1.73
N ILE A 115 14.59 -2.62 0.84
CA ILE A 115 14.56 -4.08 0.77
C ILE A 115 14.96 -4.69 2.13
N ASP A 116 16.07 -4.24 2.72
CA ASP A 116 16.55 -4.74 4.01
C ASP A 116 15.57 -4.42 5.15
N TYR A 117 14.92 -3.26 5.09
CA TYR A 117 13.85 -2.87 6.01
C TYR A 117 12.65 -3.83 5.91
N VAL A 118 12.11 -4.04 4.70
CA VAL A 118 10.98 -4.95 4.48
C VAL A 118 11.34 -6.38 4.89
N LEU A 119 12.53 -6.87 4.53
CA LEU A 119 13.00 -8.21 4.92
C LEU A 119 13.12 -8.38 6.44
N ARG A 120 13.49 -7.33 7.17
CA ARG A 120 13.48 -7.36 8.64
C ARG A 120 12.06 -7.41 9.19
N LYS A 121 11.14 -6.62 8.63
CA LYS A 121 9.72 -6.63 9.04
C LYS A 121 9.04 -7.96 8.76
N MET A 122 9.35 -8.62 7.65
CA MET A 122 8.75 -9.92 7.32
C MET A 122 9.23 -11.08 8.21
N LYS A 123 10.37 -10.95 8.88
CA LYS A 123 10.84 -11.95 9.84
C LYS A 123 10.06 -11.76 11.13
N THR A 124 8.98 -12.53 11.30
CA THR A 124 8.33 -12.70 12.60
C THR A 124 9.32 -13.29 13.60
N GLU A 125 9.49 -12.63 14.75
CA GLU A 125 10.15 -13.21 15.93
C GLU A 125 9.42 -14.47 16.44
#